data_AF-A0A518DJ75-F1
#
_entry.id   AF-A0A518DJ75-F1
#
_cell.length_a   1.000
_cell.length_b   1.000
_cell.length_c   1.000
_cell.angle_alpha   90.00
_cell.angle_beta   90.00
_cell.angle_gamma   90.00
#
_symmetry.space_group_name_H-M   'P 1'
#
loop_
_entity.id
_entity.type
_entity.pdbx_description
1 polymer ?
#
loop_
_entity_poly.entity_id
_entity_poly.type
_entity_poly.pdbx_seq_one_letter_code
_entity_poly.pdbx_strand_id
1 'polypeptide(L)'
;MQISIPEESAGLFRAKAAAAGFGDDIASYLSLLVAGDQTTSRPTTDQRADPEIDVLIDEGFASGPADRSWAAMIADCKRKALAESTSRQP
;
A
#
# COMPACT_ATOMS: atom_id res chain seq x y z
N MET A 1 28.44 9.17 10.06
CA MET A 1 27.77 7.86 10.14
C MET A 1 28.36 6.98 9.06
N GLN A 2 28.84 5.78 9.39
CA GLN A 2 29.40 4.84 8.42
C GLN A 2 28.42 3.69 8.23
N ILE A 3 27.94 3.49 7.00
CA ILE A 3 27.02 2.42 6.64
C ILE A 3 27.81 1.40 5.82
N SER A 4 27.91 0.18 6.32
CA SER A 4 28.49 -0.93 5.57
C SER A 4 27.43 -1.55 4.68
N ILE A 5 27.60 -1.44 3.37
CA ILE A 5 26.73 -2.09 2.38
C ILE A 5 27.36 -3.44 2.05
N PRO A 6 26.63 -4.57 2.20
CA PRO A 6 27.11 -5.88 1.77
C PRO A 6 27.54 -5.85 0.30
N GLU A 7 28.65 -6.50 -0.03
CA GLU A 7 29.24 -6.49 -1.38
C GLU A 7 28.25 -6.98 -2.45
N GLU A 8 27.45 -7.99 -2.10
CA GLU A 8 26.36 -8.54 -2.93
C GLU A 8 25.33 -7.47 -3.34
N SER A 9 25.10 -6.49 -2.47
CA SER A 9 24.15 -5.39 -2.71
C SER A 9 24.82 -4.15 -3.32
N ALA A 10 26.14 -4.02 -3.22
CA ALA A 10 26.86 -2.85 -3.69
C ALA A 10 26.70 -2.62 -5.21
N GLY A 11 26.68 -3.71 -6.00
CA GLY A 11 26.44 -3.64 -7.44
C GLY A 11 25.03 -3.11 -7.77
N LEU A 12 24.02 -3.54 -7.01
CA LEU A 12 22.65 -3.05 -7.15
C LEU A 12 22.54 -1.56 -6.83
N PHE A 13 23.17 -1.10 -5.75
CA PHE A 13 23.13 0.31 -5.36
C PHE A 13 23.87 1.21 -6.35
N ARG A 14 24.98 0.76 -6.95
CA ARG A 14 25.64 1.50 -8.05
C ARG A 14 24.72 1.64 -9.26
N ALA A 15 24.09 0.54 -9.70
CA ALA A 15 23.18 0.57 -10.84
C ALA A 15 22.00 1.54 -10.59
N LYS A 16 21.46 1.55 -9.37
CA LYS A 16 20.37 2.47 -8.97
C LYS A 16 20.84 3.93 -8.89
N ALA A 17 22.01 4.20 -8.32
CA ALA A 17 22.58 5.55 -8.29
C ALA A 17 22.82 6.10 -9.70
N ALA A 18 23.37 5.28 -10.60
CA ALA A 18 23.57 5.65 -12.00
C ALA A 18 22.24 5.95 -12.72
N ALA A 19 21.22 5.08 -12.54
CA ALA A 19 19.90 5.29 -13.11
C ALA A 19 19.19 6.56 -12.58
N ALA A 20 19.48 6.95 -11.33
CA ALA A 20 18.96 8.16 -10.71
C ALA A 20 19.78 9.43 -11.04
N GLY A 21 20.82 9.33 -11.88
CA GLY A 21 21.66 10.45 -12.29
C GLY A 21 22.82 10.78 -11.36
N PHE A 22 23.09 9.95 -10.34
CA PHE A 22 24.20 10.12 -9.39
C PHE A 22 25.50 9.42 -9.83
N GLY A 23 25.46 8.67 -10.94
CA GLY A 23 26.62 7.89 -11.41
C GLY A 23 27.06 6.85 -10.38
N ASP A 24 28.34 6.86 -10.02
CA ASP A 24 28.92 5.97 -9.01
C ASP A 24 28.82 6.51 -7.57
N ASP A 25 28.24 7.69 -7.38
CA ASP A 25 28.08 8.29 -6.05
C ASP A 25 26.87 7.71 -5.30
N ILE A 26 27.08 6.51 -4.76
CA ILE A 26 26.10 5.81 -3.93
C ILE A 26 25.77 6.61 -2.65
N ALA A 27 26.74 7.34 -2.09
CA ALA A 27 26.56 8.03 -0.81
C ALA A 27 25.57 9.19 -0.94
N SER A 28 25.69 9.98 -2.01
CA SER A 28 24.72 11.05 -2.30
C SER A 28 23.35 10.49 -2.65
N TYR A 29 23.27 9.40 -3.41
CA TYR A 29 22.01 8.71 -3.72
C TYR A 29 21.30 8.21 -2.45
N LEU A 30 22.02 7.54 -1.54
CA LEU A 30 21.46 7.07 -0.28
C LEU A 30 21.05 8.24 0.63
N SER A 31 21.81 9.33 0.63
CA SER A 31 21.46 10.52 1.40
C SER A 31 20.17 11.16 0.89
N LEU A 32 19.97 11.19 -0.44
CA LEU A 32 18.70 11.62 -1.04
C LEU A 32 17.54 10.70 -0.60
N LEU A 33 17.73 9.38 -0.62
CA LEU A 33 16.68 8.44 -0.19
C LEU A 33 16.31 8.63 1.28
N VAL A 34 17.30 8.78 2.16
CA VAL A 34 17.07 9.01 3.60
C VAL A 34 16.38 10.36 3.84
N ALA A 35 16.78 11.41 3.11
CA ALA A 35 16.12 12.72 3.19
C ALA A 35 14.70 12.68 2.60
N GLY A 36 14.49 11.94 1.51
CA GLY A 36 13.20 11.71 0.88
C GLY A 36 12.24 10.98 1.82
N ASP A 37 12.70 9.93 2.51
CA ASP A 37 11.93 9.14 3.48
C ASP A 37 11.56 9.93 4.76
N GLN A 38 12.20 11.08 5.01
CA GLN A 38 11.76 12.03 6.04
C GLN A 38 10.66 13.00 5.56
N THR A 39 10.48 13.14 4.24
CA THR A 39 9.48 14.03 3.63
C THR A 39 8.25 13.30 3.10
N THR A 40 8.42 12.05 2.66
CA THR A 40 7.30 11.12 2.54
C THR A 40 7.06 10.54 3.91
N SER A 41 5.95 10.90 4.56
CA SER A 41 5.41 10.11 5.65
C SER A 41 5.47 8.65 5.22
N ARG A 42 6.43 7.92 5.76
CA ARG A 42 6.42 6.47 5.78
C ARG A 42 4.98 6.10 6.15
N PRO A 43 4.27 5.19 5.44
CA PRO A 43 3.25 4.45 6.12
C PRO A 43 4.05 3.69 7.18
N THR A 44 4.17 4.30 8.35
CA THR A 44 4.56 3.57 9.52
C THR A 44 3.61 2.40 9.50
N THR A 45 4.16 1.19 9.59
CA THR A 45 3.45 0.13 10.27
C THR A 45 3.34 0.58 11.73
N ASP A 46 2.67 1.71 11.96
CA ASP A 46 2.28 2.17 13.26
C ASP A 46 1.31 1.09 13.67
N GLN A 47 1.77 0.24 14.57
CA GLN A 47 0.97 -0.73 15.30
C GLN A 47 -0.04 -0.03 16.23
N ARG A 48 -0.38 1.23 15.96
CA ARG A 48 -1.64 1.81 16.38
C ARG A 48 -2.66 1.25 15.41
N ALA A 49 -3.41 0.26 15.88
CA ALA A 49 -4.71 -0.04 15.31
C ALA A 49 -5.37 1.30 14.98
N ASP A 50 -5.56 1.56 13.70
CA ASP A 50 -6.36 2.68 13.27
C ASP A 50 -7.71 2.50 13.98
N PRO A 51 -8.14 3.44 14.83
CA PRO A 51 -9.41 3.27 15.55
C PRO A 51 -10.57 3.06 14.57
N GLU A 52 -10.43 3.49 13.31
CA GLU A 52 -11.39 3.19 12.25
C GLU A 52 -11.43 1.69 11.91
N ILE A 53 -10.28 1.00 11.90
CA ILE A 53 -10.21 -0.45 11.67
C ILE A 53 -10.89 -1.21 12.81
N ASP A 54 -10.66 -0.82 14.07
CA ASP A 54 -11.28 -1.48 15.23
C ASP A 54 -12.81 -1.32 15.20
N VAL A 55 -13.30 -0.12 14.84
CA VAL A 55 -14.74 0.12 14.64
C VAL A 55 -15.31 -0.77 13.52
N LEU A 56 -14.62 -0.87 12.38
CA LEU A 56 -15.07 -1.72 11.27
C LEU A 56 -15.09 -3.21 11.63
N ILE A 57 -14.16 -3.67 12.47
CA ILE A 57 -14.14 -5.05 12.98
C ILE A 57 -15.33 -5.29 13.92
N ASP A 58 -15.59 -4.38 14.86
CA ASP A 58 -16.70 -4.47 15.80
C ASP A 58 -18.06 -4.44 15.07
N GLU A 59 -18.21 -3.57 14.07
CA GLU A 59 -19.38 -3.53 13.19
C GLU A 59 -19.56 -4.86 12.43
N GLY A 60 -18.46 -5.43 11.94
CA GLY A 60 -18.44 -6.73 11.30
C GLY A 60 -18.96 -7.84 12.22
N PHE A 61 -18.48 -7.91 13.46
CA PHE A 61 -18.97 -8.87 14.45
C PHE A 61 -20.44 -8.65 14.82
N ALA A 62 -20.87 -7.39 14.98
CA ALA A 62 -22.25 -7.05 15.29
C ALA A 62 -23.24 -7.41 14.16
N SER A 63 -22.76 -7.45 12.91
CA SER A 63 -23.59 -7.79 11.73
C SER A 63 -24.05 -9.26 11.66
N GLY A 64 -23.51 -10.12 12.52
CA GLY A 64 -23.86 -11.54 12.57
C GLY A 64 -23.05 -12.41 11.59
N PRO A 65 -23.32 -13.72 11.54
CA PRO A 65 -22.57 -14.64 10.69
C PRO A 65 -22.86 -14.40 9.21
N ALA A 66 -21.83 -14.56 8.37
CA ALA A 66 -22.01 -14.56 6.92
C ALA A 66 -22.96 -15.70 6.51
N ASP A 67 -24.12 -15.34 5.97
CA ASP A 67 -25.24 -16.25 5.67
C ASP A 67 -25.35 -16.63 4.19
N ARG A 68 -24.52 -16.02 3.33
CA ARG A 68 -24.56 -16.19 1.87
C ARG A 68 -23.22 -16.62 1.30
N SER A 69 -23.26 -17.44 0.26
CA SER A 69 -22.08 -17.84 -0.48
C SER A 69 -21.50 -16.69 -1.30
N TRP A 70 -20.18 -16.74 -1.55
CA TRP A 70 -19.50 -15.76 -2.39
C TRP A 70 -20.16 -15.61 -3.77
N ALA A 71 -20.55 -16.73 -4.39
CA ALA A 71 -21.23 -16.72 -5.68
C ALA A 71 -22.58 -15.99 -5.65
N ALA A 72 -23.38 -16.19 -4.57
CA ALA A 72 -24.65 -15.51 -4.39
C ALA A 72 -24.46 -13.99 -4.17
N MET A 73 -23.44 -13.60 -3.40
CA MET A 73 -23.07 -12.20 -3.22
C MET A 73 -22.69 -11.52 -4.55
N ILE A 74 -21.83 -12.16 -5.35
CA ILE A 74 -21.39 -11.61 -6.64
C ILE A 74 -22.56 -11.48 -7.63
N ALA A 75 -23.47 -12.45 -7.66
CA ALA A 75 -24.68 -12.37 -8.46
C ALA A 75 -25.56 -11.18 -8.03
N ASP A 76 -25.69 -10.92 -6.73
CA ASP A 76 -26.45 -9.78 -6.20
C ASP A 76 -25.82 -8.44 -6.60
N CYS A 77 -24.50 -8.29 -6.46
CA CYS A 77 -23.79 -7.07 -6.88
C CYS A 77 -23.97 -6.78 -8.37
N LYS A 78 -23.89 -7.81 -9.23
CA LYS A 78 -24.12 -7.66 -10.68
C LYS A 78 -25.55 -7.19 -10.99
N ARG A 79 -26.55 -7.73 -10.28
CA ARG A 79 -27.95 -7.30 -10.46
C ARG A 79 -28.16 -5.85 -10.03
N LYS A 80 -27.58 -5.44 -8.90
CA LYS A 80 -27.67 -4.04 -8.40
C LYS A 80 -27.02 -3.05 -9.35
N ALA A 81 -25.80 -3.36 -9.81
CA ALA A 81 -25.10 -2.54 -10.80
C ALA A 81 -25.89 -2.40 -12.11
N LEU A 82 -26.54 -3.47 -12.56
CA LEU A 82 -27.41 -3.43 -13.74
C LEU A 82 -28.64 -2.55 -13.51
N ALA A 83 -29.34 -2.71 -12.39
CA ALA A 83 -30.53 -1.93 -12.05
C ALA A 83 -30.22 -0.42 -11.96
N GLU A 84 -29.09 -0.05 -11.36
CA GLU A 84 -28.63 1.34 -11.26
C GLU A 84 -28.23 1.94 -12.62
N SER A 85 -27.75 1.11 -13.56
CA SER A 85 -27.42 1.54 -14.92
C SER A 85 -28.69 1.82 -15.74
N THR A 86 -29.75 1.03 -15.55
CA THR A 86 -31.02 1.18 -16.26
C THR A 86 -31.85 2.34 -15.72
N SER A 87 -31.77 2.64 -14.41
CA SER A 87 -32.48 3.78 -13.81
C SER A 87 -31.87 5.15 -14.12
N ARG A 88 -30.68 5.19 -14.75
CA ARG A 88 -29.96 6.41 -15.14
C ARG A 88 -30.01 6.68 -16.66
N GLN A 89 -30.68 5.84 -17.44
CA GLN A 89 -30.95 6.12 -18.84
C GLN A 89 -32.22 6.98 -18.96
N PRO A 90 -32.19 8.12 -19.69
CA PRO A 90 -33.33 8.99 -19.90
C PRO A 90 -34.43 8.38 -20.77
#